data_AF-A0A9P6T6U4-F1
#
_entry.id   AF-A0A9P6T6U4-F1
#
_cell.length_a   1.000
_cell.length_b   1.000
_cell.length_c   1.000
_cell.angle_alpha   90.00
_cell.angle_beta   90.00
_cell.angle_gamma   90.00
#
_symmetry.space_group_name_H-M   'P 1'
#
loop_
_entity.id
_entity.type
_entity.pdbx_description
1 polymer ?
#
loop_
_entity_poly.entity_id
_entity_poly.type
_entity_poly.pdbx_seq_one_letter_code
_entity_poly.pdbx_strand_id
1 'polypeptide(L)'
;MSVLLRRPLNHRLRALPIGFQSIHHRGLATHYSLTTTGIAHHPAGANAHGTVQLLEDIPNAHLPHTRQGLPAFTLSRARGFLPRDDPLIKLPPAFEALNSLLERMTLVQPDGSPGLLAKGTFGQAVIAELCTSAVFEEIIKSIEEAISNNDQLLLSALFRDYSFLTSAYLLEPVDLHYKQTGEYCTGRDILPAPIAVPFKKLADALGHFPYMEYASSYALQNFARINPNRQITYDNLRLIRGFQNRDKSSSESGFILVHVDMVAHSGRLITSIEQALGAVASGDRASFNDALDQMYQAYQAINASMHTMWGHSKPADYLKFRSFIFGTGPDKRLNKMFPNGVWYEGVSEEPLYFRGESGANDSMIPVGDNLLEITACLPKNEFTAILRDFRTYRPKTQRDYVESVEARATAYEVKKFAESDPTSLALYILNVDQIREFRDRHWKFTKSYILEHTTYGIATGGSPIATYLPSNLTTVLNVLGGAYKLLGNRTKIDLPDSYLQAIEECRAKVGPQIIALEREVAGIVARQTATETSPTQSKIKSLLDGYTGDEKPLQRGRVGCDGVG
;
A
#
# COMPACT_ATOMS: atom_id res chain seq x y z
N MET A 1 18.20 -15.33 57.96
CA MET A 1 19.06 -15.30 59.16
C MET A 1 20.27 -14.43 58.86
N SER A 2 20.63 -13.60 59.83
CA SER A 2 21.81 -12.75 59.90
C SER A 2 23.11 -13.44 59.44
N VAL A 3 24.06 -12.66 58.91
CA VAL A 3 25.30 -12.24 59.61
C VAL A 3 26.09 -11.27 58.71
N LEU A 4 26.45 -10.13 59.30
CA LEU A 4 27.36 -9.09 58.81
C LEU A 4 28.84 -9.53 58.91
N LEU A 5 29.75 -8.90 58.14
CA LEU A 5 30.91 -8.11 58.65
C LEU A 5 31.91 -7.61 57.56
N ARG A 6 32.16 -6.28 57.58
CA ARG A 6 33.41 -5.50 57.43
C ARG A 6 34.31 -5.52 56.14
N ARG A 7 34.33 -4.36 55.44
CA ARG A 7 35.44 -3.40 55.05
C ARG A 7 36.92 -3.86 55.00
N PRO A 8 37.89 -3.07 54.44
CA PRO A 8 37.94 -2.16 53.26
C PRO A 8 39.29 -2.28 52.47
N LEU A 9 39.56 -1.47 51.42
CA LEU A 9 40.92 -1.25 50.88
C LEU A 9 41.13 0.17 50.32
N ASN A 10 42.38 0.63 50.39
CA ASN A 10 42.86 2.01 50.35
C ASN A 10 43.91 2.20 49.23
N HIS A 11 44.08 3.46 48.77
CA HIS A 11 45.24 4.05 48.05
C HIS A 11 45.49 3.63 46.57
N ARG A 12 46.00 4.46 45.63
CA ARG A 12 46.71 5.77 45.67
C ARG A 12 46.74 6.47 44.28
N LEU A 13 47.08 7.77 44.27
CA LEU A 13 47.16 8.76 43.17
C LEU A 13 48.51 8.82 42.40
N ARG A 14 48.49 9.37 41.17
CA ARG A 14 49.41 10.39 40.53
C ARG A 14 49.10 10.45 39.01
N ALA A 15 49.19 11.52 38.21
CA ALA A 15 49.32 12.98 38.33
C ALA A 15 49.04 13.61 36.91
N LEU A 16 48.65 14.90 36.89
CA LEU A 16 48.23 15.83 35.80
C LEU A 16 49.37 16.23 34.78
N PRO A 17 49.14 16.90 33.61
CA PRO A 17 48.39 18.19 33.48
C PRO A 17 47.67 18.59 32.16
N ILE A 18 46.61 19.40 32.36
CA ILE A 18 46.20 20.69 31.73
C ILE A 18 46.53 20.96 30.25
N GLY A 19 45.46 21.21 29.46
CA GLY A 19 45.45 22.03 28.25
C GLY A 19 44.04 22.59 27.99
N PHE A 20 43.90 23.91 27.99
CA PHE A 20 42.66 24.67 27.73
C PHE A 20 42.16 24.50 26.29
N GLN A 21 40.84 24.41 26.06
CA GLN A 21 40.07 25.36 25.21
C GLN A 21 38.58 24.99 25.05
N SER A 22 37.76 26.02 25.30
CA SER A 22 36.51 26.42 24.62
C SER A 22 35.36 25.43 24.38
N ILE A 23 34.22 25.83 24.96
CA ILE A 23 32.85 25.39 24.74
C ILE A 23 32.44 25.51 23.27
N HIS A 24 31.81 24.47 22.71
CA HIS A 24 30.78 24.59 21.69
C HIS A 24 29.84 23.37 21.68
N HIS A 25 28.54 23.65 21.82
CA HIS A 25 27.44 22.71 21.60
C HIS A 25 27.53 22.04 20.22
N ARG A 26 27.43 20.70 20.18
CA ARG A 26 27.01 19.95 18.99
C ARG A 26 25.88 19.00 19.37
N GLY A 27 24.75 19.19 18.69
CA GLY A 27 23.64 18.24 18.68
C GLY A 27 24.05 16.94 18.00
N LEU A 28 23.71 15.83 18.63
CA LEU A 28 23.91 14.48 18.11
C LEU A 28 22.69 14.09 17.27
N ALA A 29 22.90 14.01 15.95
CA ALA A 29 22.06 13.24 15.06
C ALA A 29 22.50 11.77 15.13
N THR A 30 21.62 10.89 15.59
CA THR A 30 21.83 9.44 15.60
C THR A 30 21.56 8.87 14.21
N HIS A 31 22.63 8.53 13.50
CA HIS A 31 22.57 7.65 12.33
C HIS A 31 22.37 6.21 12.78
N TYR A 32 21.30 5.56 12.31
CA TYR A 32 21.14 4.11 12.37
C TYR A 32 22.08 3.46 11.35
N SER A 33 23.05 2.69 11.84
CA SER A 33 23.89 1.79 11.03
C SER A 33 23.32 0.38 11.14
N LEU A 34 22.73 -0.13 10.05
CA LEU A 34 22.35 -1.54 9.92
C LEU A 34 23.53 -2.29 9.30
N THR A 35 24.31 -2.97 10.15
CA THR A 35 25.32 -3.94 9.71
C THR A 35 24.62 -5.16 9.13
N THR A 36 24.69 -5.32 7.81
CA THR A 36 24.23 -6.51 7.10
C THR A 36 25.43 -7.44 6.90
N THR A 37 25.54 -8.50 7.70
CA THR A 37 26.48 -9.59 7.42
C THR A 37 25.90 -10.48 6.33
N GLY A 38 26.70 -10.67 5.27
CA GLY A 38 26.24 -11.12 3.96
C GLY A 38 25.83 -12.59 3.85
N ILE A 39 24.82 -12.79 2.99
CA ILE A 39 24.75 -13.89 2.03
C ILE A 39 24.38 -13.22 0.70
N ALA A 40 25.34 -13.15 -0.22
CA ALA A 40 25.14 -12.57 -1.54
C ALA A 40 24.37 -13.57 -2.42
N HIS A 41 23.04 -13.45 -2.45
CA HIS A 41 22.25 -13.93 -3.57
C HIS A 41 22.07 -12.76 -4.55
N HIS A 42 22.68 -12.86 -5.74
CA HIS A 42 22.34 -11.99 -6.86
C HIS A 42 20.83 -12.06 -7.10
N PRO A 43 20.10 -10.92 -7.17
CA PRO A 43 18.69 -10.95 -7.47
C PRO A 43 18.51 -11.41 -8.92
N ALA A 44 17.88 -12.56 -9.11
CA ALA A 44 17.34 -12.95 -10.40
C ALA A 44 16.31 -11.88 -10.82
N GLY A 45 16.66 -11.03 -11.79
CA GLY A 45 15.69 -10.12 -12.42
C GLY A 45 16.18 -8.74 -12.86
N ALA A 46 17.43 -8.34 -12.61
CA ALA A 46 17.98 -7.08 -13.13
C ALA A 46 19.14 -7.33 -14.09
N ASN A 47 19.02 -6.82 -15.32
CA ASN A 47 20.14 -6.78 -16.26
C ASN A 47 21.14 -5.66 -15.89
N ALA A 48 22.31 -5.65 -16.54
CA ALA A 48 23.36 -4.64 -16.33
C ALA A 48 22.93 -3.17 -16.59
N HIS A 49 21.70 -2.95 -17.07
CA HIS A 49 21.10 -1.65 -17.36
C HIS A 49 19.95 -1.26 -16.40
N GLY A 50 19.69 -2.05 -15.35
CA GLY A 50 18.66 -1.73 -14.33
C GLY A 50 17.21 -1.91 -14.79
N THR A 51 16.97 -2.69 -15.85
CA THR A 51 15.61 -3.03 -16.31
C THR A 51 15.09 -4.24 -15.53
N VAL A 52 13.91 -4.12 -14.93
CA VAL A 52 13.20 -5.25 -14.30
C VAL A 52 12.68 -6.17 -15.38
N GLN A 53 13.06 -7.45 -15.34
CA GLN A 53 12.60 -8.43 -16.33
C GLN A 53 11.18 -8.90 -16.03
N LEU A 54 10.33 -8.90 -17.06
CA LEU A 54 9.03 -9.57 -17.01
C LEU A 54 9.24 -11.09 -17.13
N LEU A 55 8.29 -11.87 -16.65
CA LEU A 55 8.34 -13.33 -16.63
C LEU A 55 8.66 -13.93 -18.00
N GLU A 56 8.08 -13.35 -19.06
CA GLU A 56 8.31 -13.78 -20.44
C GLU A 56 9.74 -13.50 -20.93
N ASP A 57 10.42 -12.53 -20.31
CA ASP A 57 11.76 -12.07 -20.69
C ASP A 57 12.87 -12.75 -19.85
N ILE A 58 12.50 -13.55 -18.84
CA ILE A 58 13.46 -14.30 -18.00
C ILE A 58 13.88 -15.60 -18.71
N PRO A 59 15.19 -15.83 -18.93
CA PRO A 59 15.68 -17.06 -19.55
C PRO A 59 15.21 -18.30 -18.79
N ASN A 60 14.73 -19.30 -19.53
CA ASN A 60 14.26 -20.58 -18.98
C ASN A 60 13.10 -20.49 -17.96
N ALA A 61 12.39 -19.35 -17.85
CA ALA A 61 11.25 -19.23 -16.93
C ALA A 61 10.04 -20.12 -17.29
N HIS A 62 10.06 -20.75 -18.46
CA HIS A 62 9.11 -21.80 -18.84
C HIS A 62 9.43 -23.17 -18.20
N LEU A 63 10.66 -23.38 -17.71
CA LEU A 63 11.04 -24.62 -17.03
C LEU A 63 10.45 -24.63 -15.60
N PRO A 64 9.83 -25.75 -15.16
CA PRO A 64 9.16 -25.82 -13.86
C PRO A 64 10.06 -25.44 -12.68
N HIS A 65 11.30 -25.93 -12.65
CA HIS A 65 12.25 -25.67 -11.56
C HIS A 65 12.63 -24.19 -11.47
N THR A 66 12.88 -23.55 -12.61
CA THR A 66 13.19 -22.11 -12.66
C THR A 66 11.97 -21.29 -12.24
N ARG A 67 10.78 -21.63 -12.75
CA ARG A 67 9.54 -20.93 -12.45
C ARG A 67 9.15 -21.00 -10.98
N GLN A 68 9.31 -22.18 -10.36
CA GLN A 68 8.98 -22.39 -8.94
C GLN A 68 9.79 -21.48 -8.02
N GLY A 69 11.07 -21.23 -8.35
CA GLY A 69 11.96 -20.41 -7.54
C GLY A 69 11.78 -18.89 -7.68
N LEU A 70 10.97 -18.41 -8.60
CA LEU A 70 10.73 -16.97 -8.80
C LEU A 70 9.78 -16.41 -7.73
N PRO A 71 9.87 -15.14 -7.33
CA PRO A 71 8.89 -14.53 -6.42
C PRO A 71 7.43 -14.71 -6.88
N ALA A 72 6.48 -14.77 -5.95
CA ALA A 72 5.06 -14.91 -6.30
C ALA A 72 4.51 -13.75 -7.15
N PHE A 73 5.07 -12.54 -6.96
CA PHE A 73 4.70 -11.33 -7.71
C PHE A 73 5.68 -11.01 -8.86
N THR A 74 6.33 -12.01 -9.46
CA THR A 74 7.05 -11.78 -10.72
C THR A 74 6.07 -11.28 -11.79
N LEU A 75 6.32 -10.07 -12.29
CA LEU A 75 5.45 -9.38 -13.24
C LEU A 75 5.42 -10.11 -14.57
N SER A 76 4.28 -10.02 -15.28
CA SER A 76 4.14 -10.59 -16.61
C SER A 76 3.13 -9.78 -17.42
N ARG A 77 3.17 -9.90 -18.74
CA ARG A 77 2.16 -9.27 -19.62
C ARG A 77 0.79 -9.92 -19.44
N ALA A 78 0.75 -11.18 -19.03
CA ALA A 78 -0.50 -11.93 -18.79
C ALA A 78 -1.16 -11.62 -17.44
N ARG A 79 -0.39 -11.49 -16.36
CA ARG A 79 -0.91 -11.30 -14.98
C ARG A 79 -0.73 -9.88 -14.45
N GLY A 80 0.09 -9.06 -15.08
CA GLY A 80 0.38 -7.71 -14.61
C GLY A 80 0.96 -7.74 -13.19
N PHE A 81 0.28 -7.03 -12.28
CA PHE A 81 0.59 -6.98 -10.84
C PHE A 81 -0.09 -8.09 -10.00
N LEU A 82 -0.92 -8.95 -10.60
CA LEU A 82 -1.42 -10.15 -9.91
C LEU A 82 -0.28 -11.15 -9.65
N PRO A 83 -0.42 -12.06 -8.67
CA PRO A 83 0.53 -13.15 -8.54
C PRO A 83 0.60 -14.00 -9.81
N ARG A 84 1.80 -14.54 -10.09
CA ARG A 84 2.07 -15.35 -11.29
C ARG A 84 1.18 -16.58 -11.40
N ASP A 85 0.85 -17.17 -10.26
CA ASP A 85 0.01 -18.34 -10.12
C ASP A 85 -1.16 -18.01 -9.19
N ASP A 86 -2.25 -18.75 -9.32
CA ASP A 86 -3.41 -18.55 -8.45
C ASP A 86 -3.04 -18.87 -6.99
N PRO A 87 -3.53 -18.08 -6.02
CA PRO A 87 -3.20 -18.31 -4.61
C PRO A 87 -3.60 -19.71 -4.11
N LEU A 88 -2.77 -20.28 -3.24
CA LEU A 88 -3.05 -21.58 -2.63
C LEU A 88 -4.25 -21.48 -1.69
N ILE A 89 -5.21 -22.38 -1.90
CA ILE A 89 -6.50 -22.40 -1.18
C ILE A 89 -6.42 -23.30 0.05
N LYS A 90 -5.83 -24.50 -0.11
CA LYS A 90 -5.75 -25.51 0.95
C LYS A 90 -4.31 -25.58 1.45
N LEU A 91 -4.12 -25.32 2.73
CA LEU A 91 -2.82 -25.47 3.38
C LEU A 91 -2.48 -26.95 3.61
N PRO A 92 -1.18 -27.31 3.71
CA PRO A 92 -0.74 -28.63 4.13
C PRO A 92 -1.24 -29.00 5.55
N PRO A 93 -1.34 -30.31 5.88
CA PRO A 93 -1.85 -30.78 7.18
C PRO A 93 -1.16 -30.18 8.42
N ALA A 94 0.13 -29.86 8.33
CA ALA A 94 0.88 -29.21 9.41
C ALA A 94 0.29 -27.86 9.87
N PHE A 95 -0.57 -27.25 9.06
CA PHE A 95 -1.23 -25.98 9.35
C PHE A 95 -2.73 -26.12 9.61
N GLU A 96 -3.23 -27.32 9.92
CA GLU A 96 -4.66 -27.58 10.11
C GLU A 96 -5.26 -26.72 11.24
N ALA A 97 -4.54 -26.54 12.35
CA ALA A 97 -4.98 -25.69 13.46
C ALA A 97 -5.20 -24.23 13.01
N LEU A 98 -4.27 -23.69 12.21
CA LEU A 98 -4.38 -22.36 11.61
C LEU A 98 -5.57 -22.29 10.65
N ASN A 99 -5.71 -23.27 9.76
CA ASN A 99 -6.79 -23.31 8.77
C ASN A 99 -8.17 -23.35 9.45
N SER A 100 -8.36 -24.23 10.43
CA SER A 100 -9.59 -24.36 11.21
C SER A 100 -9.96 -23.07 11.95
N LEU A 101 -8.98 -22.40 12.58
CA LEU A 101 -9.20 -21.12 13.25
C LEU A 101 -9.69 -20.05 12.27
N LEU A 102 -9.03 -19.92 11.11
CA LEU A 102 -9.40 -18.92 10.10
C LEU A 102 -10.73 -19.21 9.39
N GLU A 103 -11.13 -20.48 9.28
CA GLU A 103 -12.47 -20.84 8.79
C GLU A 103 -13.57 -20.44 9.77
N ARG A 104 -13.36 -20.67 11.08
CA ARG A 104 -14.29 -20.29 12.15
C ARG A 104 -14.23 -18.81 12.55
N MET A 105 -13.21 -18.08 12.07
CA MET A 105 -12.92 -16.70 12.49
C MET A 105 -14.05 -15.72 12.20
N THR A 106 -14.72 -15.84 11.05
CA THR A 106 -15.62 -14.81 10.50
C THR A 106 -16.73 -14.36 11.47
N LEU A 107 -17.31 -13.18 11.24
CA LEU A 107 -18.49 -12.72 11.98
C LEU A 107 -19.70 -13.63 11.74
N VAL A 108 -19.90 -14.06 10.50
CA VAL A 108 -20.99 -14.95 10.09
C VAL A 108 -20.39 -16.15 9.35
N GLN A 109 -20.73 -17.34 9.80
CA GLN A 109 -20.33 -18.62 9.21
C GLN A 109 -21.22 -18.96 7.99
N PRO A 110 -20.81 -19.92 7.13
CA PRO A 110 -21.59 -20.29 5.95
C PRO A 110 -23.02 -20.76 6.23
N ASP A 111 -23.27 -21.32 7.41
CA ASP A 111 -24.60 -21.75 7.87
C ASP A 111 -25.42 -20.61 8.50
N GLY A 112 -24.90 -19.39 8.50
CA GLY A 112 -25.50 -18.20 9.13
C GLY A 112 -25.24 -18.08 10.63
N SER A 113 -24.57 -19.04 11.26
CA SER A 113 -24.26 -18.98 12.69
C SER A 113 -23.17 -17.95 13.00
N PRO A 114 -23.11 -17.40 14.23
CA PRO A 114 -22.02 -16.50 14.62
C PRO A 114 -20.68 -17.23 14.70
N GLY A 115 -19.65 -16.73 14.01
CA GLY A 115 -18.29 -17.24 14.16
C GLY A 115 -17.55 -16.62 15.34
N LEU A 116 -16.24 -16.87 15.44
CA LEU A 116 -15.44 -16.54 16.61
C LEU A 116 -15.33 -15.03 16.86
N LEU A 117 -15.15 -14.22 15.81
CA LEU A 117 -15.10 -12.76 15.95
C LEU A 117 -16.43 -12.17 16.39
N ALA A 118 -17.58 -12.74 15.96
CA ALA A 118 -18.88 -12.28 16.44
C ALA A 118 -19.13 -12.65 17.92
N LYS A 119 -18.54 -13.74 18.39
CA LYS A 119 -18.60 -14.19 19.78
C LYS A 119 -17.58 -13.48 20.68
N GLY A 120 -16.56 -12.85 20.10
CA GLY A 120 -15.44 -12.26 20.84
C GLY A 120 -14.52 -13.29 21.48
N THR A 121 -14.45 -14.49 20.91
CA THR A 121 -13.68 -15.63 21.44
C THR A 121 -12.53 -16.06 20.54
N PHE A 122 -12.23 -15.30 19.47
CA PHE A 122 -11.15 -15.64 18.54
C PHE A 122 -9.79 -15.62 19.23
N GLY A 123 -9.48 -14.56 19.99
CA GLY A 123 -8.21 -14.49 20.73
C GLY A 123 -8.01 -15.67 21.69
N GLN A 124 -9.06 -16.11 22.39
CA GLN A 124 -9.00 -17.26 23.29
C GLN A 124 -8.76 -18.57 22.53
N ALA A 125 -9.46 -18.76 21.41
CA ALA A 125 -9.28 -19.94 20.55
C ALA A 125 -7.86 -20.01 19.98
N VAL A 126 -7.29 -18.88 19.54
CA VAL A 126 -5.90 -18.82 19.07
C VAL A 126 -4.92 -19.28 20.15
N ILE A 127 -5.05 -18.77 21.39
CA ILE A 127 -4.18 -19.18 22.50
C ILE A 127 -4.34 -20.67 22.80
N ALA A 128 -5.57 -21.19 22.83
CA ALA A 128 -5.83 -22.57 23.20
C ALA A 128 -5.40 -23.58 22.13
N GLU A 129 -5.55 -23.23 20.85
CA GLU A 129 -5.43 -24.18 19.74
C GLU A 129 -4.12 -24.01 18.95
N LEU A 130 -3.62 -22.79 18.79
CA LEU A 130 -2.42 -22.49 17.99
C LEU A 130 -1.16 -22.30 18.85
N CYS A 131 -1.29 -21.78 20.06
CA CYS A 131 -0.14 -21.46 20.93
C CYS A 131 0.34 -22.64 21.80
N THR A 132 -0.05 -23.88 21.48
CA THR A 132 0.50 -25.07 22.15
C THR A 132 1.91 -25.37 21.63
N SER A 133 2.81 -25.87 22.48
CA SER A 133 4.20 -26.15 22.08
C SER A 133 4.29 -27.10 20.88
N ALA A 134 3.49 -28.16 20.85
CA ALA A 134 3.50 -29.13 19.76
C ALA A 134 3.10 -28.51 18.42
N VAL A 135 2.01 -27.73 18.38
CA VAL A 135 1.56 -27.06 17.15
C VAL A 135 2.57 -25.99 16.71
N PHE A 136 3.11 -25.22 17.65
CA PHE A 136 4.09 -24.19 17.35
C PHE A 136 5.38 -24.77 16.74
N GLU A 137 5.92 -25.85 17.32
CA GLU A 137 7.12 -26.53 16.81
C GLU A 137 6.90 -27.12 15.41
N GLU A 138 5.73 -27.74 15.16
CA GLU A 138 5.39 -28.30 13.85
C GLU A 138 5.25 -27.22 12.76
N ILE A 139 4.61 -26.09 13.09
CA ILE A 139 4.47 -24.94 12.19
C ILE A 139 5.83 -24.35 11.85
N ILE A 140 6.68 -24.12 12.85
CA ILE A 140 8.02 -23.54 12.64
C ILE A 140 8.85 -24.44 11.72
N LYS A 141 8.89 -25.74 12.02
CA LYS A 141 9.60 -26.72 11.19
C LYS A 141 9.09 -26.68 9.73
N SER A 142 7.78 -26.65 9.55
CA SER A 142 7.16 -26.66 8.21
C SER A 142 7.41 -25.36 7.44
N ILE A 143 7.45 -24.21 8.12
CA ILE A 143 7.84 -22.93 7.52
C ILE A 143 9.31 -22.95 7.12
N GLU A 144 10.20 -23.46 7.97
CA GLU A 144 11.64 -23.53 7.67
C GLU A 144 11.93 -24.47 6.48
N GLU A 145 11.19 -25.57 6.36
CA GLU A 145 11.23 -26.46 5.20
C GLU A 145 10.72 -25.76 3.94
N ALA A 146 9.61 -25.03 4.01
CA ALA A 146 9.09 -24.25 2.89
C ALA A 146 10.07 -23.15 2.44
N ILE A 147 10.74 -22.47 3.37
CA ILE A 147 11.79 -21.48 3.09
C ILE A 147 12.98 -22.17 2.41
N SER A 148 13.45 -23.29 2.94
CA SER A 148 14.60 -24.03 2.40
C SER A 148 14.35 -24.54 0.99
N ASN A 149 13.12 -24.97 0.72
CA ASN A 149 12.67 -25.41 -0.60
C ASN A 149 12.27 -24.26 -1.54
N ASN A 150 12.30 -23.02 -1.04
CA ASN A 150 11.82 -21.83 -1.75
C ASN A 150 10.40 -22.02 -2.31
N ASP A 151 9.50 -22.61 -1.51
CA ASP A 151 8.10 -22.82 -1.88
C ASP A 151 7.30 -21.52 -1.79
N GLN A 152 7.51 -20.67 -2.78
CA GLN A 152 6.91 -19.34 -2.88
C GLN A 152 5.37 -19.37 -2.82
N LEU A 153 4.74 -20.45 -3.28
CA LEU A 153 3.28 -20.58 -3.27
C LEU A 153 2.78 -20.82 -1.84
N LEU A 154 3.39 -21.75 -1.11
CA LEU A 154 3.07 -21.99 0.29
C LEU A 154 3.43 -20.79 1.18
N LEU A 155 4.62 -20.21 1.01
CA LEU A 155 5.05 -19.03 1.78
C LEU A 155 4.07 -17.86 1.62
N SER A 156 3.63 -17.57 0.39
CA SER A 156 2.66 -16.49 0.13
C SER A 156 1.30 -16.76 0.77
N ALA A 157 0.83 -18.02 0.73
CA ALA A 157 -0.44 -18.40 1.33
C ALA A 157 -0.40 -18.34 2.86
N LEU A 158 0.71 -18.77 3.47
CA LEU A 158 0.93 -18.64 4.90
C LEU A 158 1.06 -17.18 5.32
N PHE A 159 1.75 -16.33 4.55
CA PHE A 159 1.83 -14.90 4.84
C PHE A 159 0.44 -14.26 4.84
N ARG A 160 -0.40 -14.53 3.82
CA ARG A 160 -1.80 -14.10 3.80
C ARG A 160 -2.53 -14.55 5.06
N ASP A 161 -2.46 -15.83 5.40
CA ASP A 161 -3.23 -16.41 6.50
C ASP A 161 -2.77 -15.87 7.88
N TYR A 162 -1.46 -15.68 8.07
CA TYR A 162 -0.91 -15.03 9.26
C TYR A 162 -1.25 -13.54 9.35
N SER A 163 -1.39 -12.83 8.22
CA SER A 163 -1.90 -11.45 8.21
C SER A 163 -3.34 -11.39 8.73
N PHE A 164 -4.23 -12.27 8.26
CA PHE A 164 -5.61 -12.34 8.77
C PHE A 164 -5.65 -12.72 10.26
N LEU A 165 -4.89 -13.74 10.67
CA LEU A 165 -4.76 -14.16 12.07
C LEU A 165 -4.31 -13.01 12.97
N THR A 166 -3.21 -12.35 12.60
CA THR A 166 -2.59 -11.27 13.37
C THR A 166 -3.54 -10.07 13.50
N SER A 167 -4.14 -9.66 12.38
CA SER A 167 -5.06 -8.51 12.38
C SER A 167 -6.31 -8.79 13.23
N ALA A 168 -6.95 -9.96 13.05
CA ALA A 168 -8.10 -10.36 13.85
C ALA A 168 -7.75 -10.47 15.34
N TYR A 169 -6.61 -11.06 15.68
CA TYR A 169 -6.17 -11.20 17.07
C TYR A 169 -5.96 -9.83 17.74
N LEU A 170 -5.26 -8.90 17.08
CA LEU A 170 -4.95 -7.60 17.69
C LEU A 170 -6.20 -6.71 17.80
N LEU A 171 -7.09 -6.76 16.80
CA LEU A 171 -8.21 -5.80 16.64
C LEU A 171 -9.58 -6.34 17.09
N GLU A 172 -9.72 -7.60 17.50
CA GLU A 172 -11.00 -8.12 18.04
C GLU A 172 -11.57 -7.26 19.18
N PRO A 173 -10.81 -6.84 20.21
CA PRO A 173 -11.36 -5.96 21.26
C PRO A 173 -11.83 -4.61 20.73
N VAL A 174 -11.12 -4.08 19.74
CA VAL A 174 -11.44 -2.81 19.07
C VAL A 174 -12.78 -2.92 18.34
N ASP A 175 -12.95 -3.98 17.56
CA ASP A 175 -14.18 -4.21 16.80
C ASP A 175 -15.40 -4.45 17.72
N LEU A 176 -15.24 -5.25 18.77
CA LEU A 176 -16.30 -5.50 19.75
C LEU A 176 -16.75 -4.21 20.44
N HIS A 177 -15.79 -3.38 20.87
CA HIS A 177 -16.09 -2.10 21.50
C HIS A 177 -16.77 -1.15 20.51
N TYR A 178 -16.24 -1.04 19.29
CA TYR A 178 -16.80 -0.19 18.25
C TYR A 178 -18.26 -0.54 17.93
N LYS A 179 -18.58 -1.83 17.84
CA LYS A 179 -19.97 -2.29 17.62
C LYS A 179 -20.92 -1.94 18.77
N GLN A 180 -20.41 -1.81 20.00
CA GLN A 180 -21.19 -1.47 21.19
C GLN A 180 -21.35 0.05 21.37
N THR A 181 -20.31 0.83 21.07
CA THR A 181 -20.23 2.25 21.45
C THR A 181 -20.15 3.20 20.27
N GLY A 182 -19.77 2.73 19.08
CA GLY A 182 -19.42 3.57 17.93
C GLY A 182 -18.03 4.22 18.02
N GLU A 183 -17.24 3.90 19.05
CA GLU A 183 -15.90 4.45 19.29
C GLU A 183 -14.83 3.35 19.23
N TYR A 184 -13.61 3.69 18.80
CA TYR A 184 -12.48 2.75 18.82
C TYR A 184 -11.79 2.79 20.19
N CYS A 185 -11.52 1.60 20.76
CA CYS A 185 -10.70 1.44 21.96
C CYS A 185 -9.29 0.93 21.63
N THR A 186 -8.49 0.59 22.66
CA THR A 186 -7.18 -0.04 22.50
C THR A 186 -7.31 -1.51 22.11
N GLY A 187 -6.49 -1.95 21.16
CA GLY A 187 -6.35 -3.36 20.80
C GLY A 187 -5.44 -4.12 21.77
N ARG A 188 -5.18 -5.40 21.47
CA ARG A 188 -4.17 -6.19 22.19
C ARG A 188 -2.78 -5.69 21.79
N ASP A 189 -2.00 -5.20 22.73
CA ASP A 189 -0.67 -4.62 22.48
C ASP A 189 0.47 -5.65 22.53
N ILE A 190 0.15 -6.93 22.70
CA ILE A 190 1.11 -8.04 22.67
C ILE A 190 0.67 -9.06 21.62
N LEU A 191 1.56 -9.39 20.69
CA LEU A 191 1.42 -10.50 19.76
C LEU A 191 2.25 -11.69 20.29
N PRO A 192 1.62 -12.79 20.71
CA PRO A 192 2.31 -13.94 21.30
C PRO A 192 3.34 -14.57 20.37
N ALA A 193 4.41 -15.14 20.93
CA ALA A 193 5.50 -15.74 20.15
C ALA A 193 5.03 -16.79 19.12
N PRO A 194 4.03 -17.67 19.41
CA PRO A 194 3.52 -18.61 18.41
C PRO A 194 2.81 -17.99 17.20
N ILE A 195 2.52 -16.68 17.24
CA ILE A 195 2.02 -15.91 16.09
C ILE A 195 3.13 -15.03 15.51
N ALA A 196 3.85 -14.31 16.38
CA ALA A 196 4.84 -13.32 15.99
C ALA A 196 6.06 -13.95 15.29
N VAL A 197 6.61 -15.04 15.83
CA VAL A 197 7.82 -15.68 15.29
C VAL A 197 7.59 -16.29 13.90
N PRO A 198 6.54 -17.11 13.67
CA PRO A 198 6.24 -17.63 12.35
C PRO A 198 5.99 -16.51 11.34
N PHE A 199 5.21 -15.49 11.73
CA PHE A 199 4.87 -14.41 10.83
C PHE A 199 6.10 -13.58 10.44
N LYS A 200 7.02 -13.32 11.38
CA LYS A 200 8.29 -12.65 11.08
C LYS A 200 9.15 -13.47 10.12
N LYS A 201 9.26 -14.79 10.30
CA LYS A 201 10.01 -15.67 9.38
C LYS A 201 9.44 -15.60 7.95
N LEU A 202 8.12 -15.64 7.81
CA LEU A 202 7.43 -15.51 6.52
C LEU A 202 7.67 -14.13 5.89
N ALA A 203 7.53 -13.07 6.69
CA ALA A 203 7.76 -11.70 6.26
C ALA A 203 9.19 -11.49 5.76
N ASP A 204 10.19 -12.01 6.49
CA ASP A 204 11.60 -11.93 6.09
C ASP A 204 11.89 -12.70 4.81
N ALA A 205 11.36 -13.92 4.69
CA ALA A 205 11.54 -14.75 3.50
C ALA A 205 10.96 -14.12 2.23
N LEU A 206 9.91 -13.31 2.35
CA LEU A 206 9.23 -12.66 1.23
C LEU A 206 9.62 -11.18 1.05
N GLY A 207 10.38 -10.59 1.99
CA GLY A 207 10.74 -9.18 1.96
C GLY A 207 9.58 -8.22 2.26
N HIS A 208 8.68 -8.63 3.18
CA HIS A 208 7.53 -7.87 3.65
C HIS A 208 7.68 -7.47 5.12
N PHE A 209 6.78 -6.62 5.60
CA PHE A 209 6.58 -6.39 7.03
C PHE A 209 5.63 -7.45 7.60
N PRO A 210 5.80 -7.88 8.86
CA PRO A 210 4.92 -8.87 9.50
C PRO A 210 3.59 -8.21 9.94
N TYR A 211 2.84 -7.69 8.97
CA TYR A 211 1.50 -7.15 9.17
C TYR A 211 0.66 -7.24 7.90
N MET A 212 -0.67 -7.09 8.05
CA MET A 212 -1.60 -7.08 6.93
C MET A 212 -1.39 -5.85 6.03
N GLU A 213 -1.12 -6.12 4.75
CA GLU A 213 -1.07 -5.14 3.67
C GLU A 213 -1.86 -5.61 2.43
N TYR A 214 -1.99 -4.73 1.45
CA TYR A 214 -2.83 -4.91 0.27
C TYR A 214 -2.49 -6.12 -0.61
N ALA A 215 -1.29 -6.21 -1.18
CA ALA A 215 -1.00 -7.10 -2.31
C ALA A 215 -0.84 -8.55 -1.86
N SER A 216 0.10 -8.79 -0.96
CA SER A 216 0.57 -10.09 -0.50
C SER A 216 -0.32 -10.70 0.57
N SER A 217 -1.31 -9.95 1.07
CA SER A 217 -2.31 -10.48 1.99
C SER A 217 -3.75 -10.14 1.62
N TYR A 218 -4.26 -8.96 1.98
CA TYR A 218 -5.71 -8.70 2.04
C TYR A 218 -6.42 -8.82 0.68
N ALA A 219 -5.77 -8.42 -0.41
CA ALA A 219 -6.35 -8.40 -1.76
C ALA A 219 -5.76 -9.44 -2.71
N LEU A 220 -4.55 -9.23 -3.24
CA LEU A 220 -4.10 -9.94 -4.44
C LEU A 220 -3.65 -11.39 -4.20
N GLN A 221 -3.39 -11.78 -2.95
CA GLN A 221 -3.21 -13.19 -2.53
C GLN A 221 -4.50 -13.83 -1.99
N ASN A 222 -5.60 -13.09 -1.87
CA ASN A 222 -6.82 -13.52 -1.19
C ASN A 222 -8.00 -13.79 -2.14
N PHE A 223 -7.73 -14.42 -3.29
CA PHE A 223 -8.78 -14.84 -4.21
C PHE A 223 -8.58 -16.26 -4.68
N ALA A 224 -9.68 -16.90 -5.06
CA ALA A 224 -9.69 -18.13 -5.83
C ALA A 224 -10.65 -17.97 -7.01
N ARG A 225 -10.30 -18.58 -8.15
CA ARG A 225 -11.24 -18.73 -9.26
C ARG A 225 -12.26 -19.81 -8.94
N ILE A 226 -13.52 -19.54 -9.23
CA ILE A 226 -14.61 -20.52 -9.13
C ILE A 226 -14.40 -21.60 -10.19
N ASN A 227 -14.12 -21.19 -11.43
CA ASN A 227 -13.65 -22.06 -12.50
C ASN A 227 -12.22 -21.69 -12.89
N PRO A 228 -11.22 -22.55 -12.64
CA PRO A 228 -9.80 -22.29 -12.93
C PRO A 228 -9.47 -22.23 -14.43
N ASN A 229 -10.41 -22.57 -15.31
CA ASN A 229 -10.25 -22.46 -16.77
C ASN A 229 -10.84 -21.16 -17.34
N ARG A 230 -11.51 -20.35 -16.51
CA ARG A 230 -12.05 -19.03 -16.89
C ARG A 230 -11.11 -17.91 -16.47
N GLN A 231 -11.29 -16.74 -17.09
CA GLN A 231 -10.51 -15.54 -16.80
C GLN A 231 -10.72 -15.06 -15.35
N ILE A 232 -9.80 -14.21 -14.89
CA ILE A 232 -9.94 -13.47 -13.63
C ILE A 232 -10.88 -12.31 -13.91
N THR A 233 -12.14 -12.54 -13.61
CA THR A 233 -13.23 -11.55 -13.73
C THR A 233 -14.06 -11.63 -12.46
N TYR A 234 -14.63 -10.53 -11.99
CA TYR A 234 -15.37 -10.47 -10.73
C TYR A 234 -16.34 -11.65 -10.56
N ASP A 235 -17.13 -11.99 -11.58
CA ASP A 235 -18.12 -13.09 -11.58
C ASP A 235 -17.51 -14.49 -11.36
N ASN A 236 -16.23 -14.68 -11.70
CA ASN A 236 -15.50 -15.93 -11.54
C ASN A 236 -14.61 -15.96 -10.28
N LEU A 237 -14.68 -14.97 -9.40
CA LEU A 237 -13.87 -14.92 -8.18
C LEU A 237 -14.66 -15.20 -6.90
N ARG A 238 -13.94 -15.71 -5.88
CA ARG A 238 -14.38 -15.84 -4.48
C ARG A 238 -13.20 -15.62 -3.53
N LEU A 239 -13.46 -15.25 -2.28
CA LEU A 239 -12.43 -15.08 -1.26
C LEU A 239 -11.89 -16.41 -0.71
N ILE A 240 -10.63 -16.37 -0.28
CA ILE A 240 -10.02 -17.46 0.50
C ILE A 240 -10.25 -17.22 1.99
N ARG A 241 -9.96 -16.01 2.49
CA ARG A 241 -10.17 -15.54 3.87
C ARG A 241 -11.01 -14.25 3.86
N GLY A 242 -11.69 -13.98 4.97
CA GLY A 242 -12.47 -12.75 5.19
C GLY A 242 -12.81 -12.59 6.67
N PHE A 243 -13.22 -11.39 7.08
CA PHE A 243 -13.63 -11.07 8.44
C PHE A 243 -15.15 -11.12 8.64
N GLN A 244 -15.97 -10.60 7.72
CA GLN A 244 -17.43 -10.64 7.83
C GLN A 244 -17.97 -12.04 7.57
N ASN A 245 -17.83 -12.47 6.33
CA ASN A 245 -18.13 -13.80 5.82
C ASN A 245 -17.51 -13.90 4.43
N ARG A 246 -17.45 -15.12 3.89
CA ARG A 246 -16.80 -15.42 2.60
C ARG A 246 -17.80 -15.52 1.44
N ASP A 247 -19.07 -15.17 1.67
CA ASP A 247 -20.08 -15.14 0.63
C ASP A 247 -19.75 -14.00 -0.35
N LYS A 248 -19.86 -14.27 -1.65
CA LYS A 248 -19.58 -13.30 -2.70
C LYS A 248 -20.47 -12.05 -2.64
N SER A 249 -21.68 -12.19 -2.09
CA SER A 249 -22.63 -11.08 -1.89
C SER A 249 -22.31 -10.19 -0.70
N SER A 250 -21.30 -10.55 0.12
CA SER A 250 -20.87 -9.73 1.25
C SER A 250 -20.12 -8.49 0.77
N SER A 251 -20.27 -7.39 1.52
CA SER A 251 -19.63 -6.13 1.17
C SER A 251 -18.10 -6.20 1.25
N GLU A 252 -17.53 -7.02 2.14
CA GLU A 252 -16.09 -7.29 2.18
C GLU A 252 -15.62 -8.07 0.95
N SER A 253 -16.34 -9.12 0.54
CA SER A 253 -16.05 -9.85 -0.70
C SER A 253 -16.08 -8.93 -1.90
N GLY A 254 -17.10 -8.09 -2.02
CA GLY A 254 -17.15 -7.07 -3.07
C GLY A 254 -15.99 -6.09 -3.01
N PHE A 255 -15.67 -5.59 -1.81
CA PHE A 255 -14.56 -4.66 -1.60
C PHE A 255 -13.24 -5.25 -2.09
N ILE A 256 -12.92 -6.48 -1.70
CA ILE A 256 -11.65 -7.12 -2.07
C ILE A 256 -11.65 -7.56 -3.54
N LEU A 257 -12.70 -8.23 -4.01
CA LEU A 257 -12.72 -8.85 -5.33
C LEU A 257 -12.81 -7.83 -6.48
N VAL A 258 -13.39 -6.64 -6.26
CA VAL A 258 -13.32 -5.55 -7.23
C VAL A 258 -11.87 -5.09 -7.43
N HIS A 259 -11.05 -5.03 -6.37
CA HIS A 259 -9.63 -4.70 -6.54
C HIS A 259 -8.89 -5.77 -7.37
N VAL A 260 -9.18 -7.06 -7.15
CA VAL A 260 -8.58 -8.15 -7.95
C VAL A 260 -9.00 -8.05 -9.42
N ASP A 261 -10.27 -7.76 -9.69
CA ASP A 261 -10.82 -7.56 -11.04
C ASP A 261 -10.17 -6.35 -11.75
N MET A 262 -10.01 -5.23 -11.04
CA MET A 262 -9.26 -4.07 -11.54
C MET A 262 -7.82 -4.44 -11.91
N VAL A 263 -7.11 -5.12 -11.00
CA VAL A 263 -5.69 -5.49 -11.20
C VAL A 263 -5.51 -6.55 -12.29
N ALA A 264 -6.54 -7.34 -12.63
CA ALA A 264 -6.50 -8.26 -13.77
C ALA A 264 -6.25 -7.56 -15.12
N HIS A 265 -6.57 -6.27 -15.23
CA HIS A 265 -6.28 -5.47 -16.42
C HIS A 265 -4.83 -4.94 -16.49
N SER A 266 -4.07 -5.04 -15.40
CA SER A 266 -2.73 -4.43 -15.31
C SER A 266 -1.67 -5.05 -16.22
N GLY A 267 -1.90 -6.25 -16.76
CA GLY A 267 -1.02 -6.85 -17.78
C GLY A 267 -0.97 -6.03 -19.08
N ARG A 268 -2.12 -5.47 -19.49
CA ARG A 268 -2.22 -4.55 -20.63
C ARG A 268 -1.50 -3.23 -20.33
N LEU A 269 -1.67 -2.72 -19.11
CA LEU A 269 -0.99 -1.52 -18.63
C LEU A 269 0.55 -1.66 -18.68
N ILE A 270 1.09 -2.76 -18.17
CA ILE A 270 2.53 -3.05 -18.24
C ILE A 270 3.00 -3.12 -19.70
N THR A 271 2.24 -3.81 -20.55
CA THR A 271 2.57 -3.95 -21.98
C THR A 271 2.65 -2.59 -22.68
N SER A 272 1.64 -1.72 -22.50
CA SER A 272 1.64 -0.38 -23.07
C SER A 272 2.77 0.50 -22.52
N ILE A 273 3.12 0.37 -21.24
CA ILE A 273 4.20 1.16 -20.63
C ILE A 273 5.56 0.80 -21.24
N GLU A 274 5.88 -0.48 -21.35
CA GLU A 274 7.14 -0.92 -21.94
C GLU A 274 7.24 -0.55 -23.43
N GLN A 275 6.13 -0.63 -24.17
CA GLN A 275 6.05 -0.15 -25.55
C GLN A 275 6.29 1.37 -25.65
N ALA A 276 5.65 2.17 -24.79
CA ALA A 276 5.81 3.62 -24.78
C ALA A 276 7.25 4.01 -24.49
N LEU A 277 7.87 3.42 -23.45
CA LEU A 277 9.27 3.68 -23.10
C LEU A 277 10.23 3.32 -24.25
N GLY A 278 10.02 2.16 -24.89
CA GLY A 278 10.80 1.75 -26.05
C GLY A 278 10.65 2.70 -27.24
N ALA A 279 9.42 3.13 -27.52
CA ALA A 279 9.11 4.04 -28.62
C ALA A 279 9.74 5.42 -28.43
N VAL A 280 9.73 5.98 -27.20
CA VAL A 280 10.43 7.25 -26.93
C VAL A 280 11.94 7.08 -27.11
N ALA A 281 12.52 5.98 -26.60
CA ALA A 281 13.95 5.71 -26.74
C ALA A 281 14.42 5.59 -28.20
N SER A 282 13.56 5.09 -29.09
CA SER A 282 13.83 5.00 -30.54
C SER A 282 13.34 6.21 -31.34
N GLY A 283 12.70 7.20 -30.72
CA GLY A 283 12.07 8.33 -31.41
C GLY A 283 10.89 7.95 -32.31
N ASP A 284 10.25 6.80 -32.09
CA ASP A 284 9.13 6.30 -32.88
C ASP A 284 7.80 6.88 -32.37
N ARG A 285 7.33 7.90 -33.08
CA ARG A 285 6.09 8.62 -32.75
C ARG A 285 4.84 7.74 -32.89
N ALA A 286 4.77 6.90 -33.91
CA ALA A 286 3.58 6.10 -34.20
C ALA A 286 3.39 5.04 -33.10
N SER A 287 4.45 4.29 -32.80
CA SER A 287 4.43 3.30 -31.71
C SER A 287 4.15 3.92 -30.35
N PHE A 288 4.62 5.16 -30.09
CA PHE A 288 4.30 5.87 -28.86
C PHE A 288 2.81 6.21 -28.74
N ASN A 289 2.19 6.67 -29.82
CA ASN A 289 0.76 6.96 -29.86
C ASN A 289 -0.07 5.68 -29.67
N ASP A 290 0.27 4.61 -30.36
CA ASP A 290 -0.40 3.31 -30.21
C ASP A 290 -0.28 2.77 -28.78
N ALA A 291 0.88 2.98 -28.13
CA ALA A 291 1.09 2.59 -26.74
C ALA A 291 0.23 3.41 -25.77
N LEU A 292 0.14 4.73 -25.94
CA LEU A 292 -0.71 5.58 -25.11
C LEU A 292 -2.21 5.30 -25.32
N ASP A 293 -2.63 4.96 -26.54
CA ASP A 293 -4.02 4.52 -26.79
C ASP A 293 -4.34 3.21 -26.04
N GLN A 294 -3.45 2.21 -26.13
CA GLN A 294 -3.62 0.95 -25.37
C GLN A 294 -3.66 1.19 -23.86
N MET A 295 -2.82 2.11 -23.35
CA MET A 295 -2.83 2.51 -21.94
C MET A 295 -4.15 3.16 -21.55
N TYR A 296 -4.71 4.01 -22.42
CA TYR A 296 -6.00 4.67 -22.20
C TYR A 296 -7.13 3.64 -22.09
N GLN A 297 -7.20 2.69 -23.03
CA GLN A 297 -8.17 1.60 -23.01
C GLN A 297 -8.02 0.69 -21.78
N ALA A 298 -6.78 0.43 -21.34
CA ALA A 298 -6.52 -0.34 -20.12
C ALA A 298 -7.07 0.38 -18.88
N TYR A 299 -6.84 1.69 -18.76
CA TYR A 299 -7.40 2.45 -17.64
C TYR A 299 -8.92 2.62 -17.71
N GLN A 300 -9.53 2.71 -18.89
CA GLN A 300 -10.98 2.70 -19.02
C GLN A 300 -11.58 1.41 -18.44
N ALA A 301 -10.96 0.26 -18.73
CA ALA A 301 -11.39 -1.02 -18.15
C ALA A 301 -11.20 -1.05 -16.62
N ILE A 302 -10.08 -0.54 -16.11
CA ILE A 302 -9.83 -0.41 -14.67
C ILE A 302 -10.87 0.49 -14.00
N ASN A 303 -11.17 1.65 -14.58
CA ASN A 303 -12.17 2.60 -14.07
C ASN A 303 -13.59 2.02 -14.12
N ALA A 304 -13.91 1.24 -15.15
CA ALA A 304 -15.18 0.53 -15.27
C ALA A 304 -15.33 -0.54 -14.18
N SER A 305 -14.29 -1.35 -13.94
CA SER A 305 -14.26 -2.32 -12.84
C SER A 305 -14.40 -1.61 -11.48
N MET A 306 -13.63 -0.54 -11.24
CA MET A 306 -13.72 0.27 -10.03
C MET A 306 -15.13 0.81 -9.79
N HIS A 307 -15.86 1.21 -10.85
CA HIS A 307 -17.23 1.70 -10.73
C HIS A 307 -18.21 0.63 -10.17
N THR A 308 -17.97 -0.66 -10.42
CA THR A 308 -18.81 -1.74 -9.91
C THR A 308 -18.79 -1.87 -8.39
N MET A 309 -17.81 -1.25 -7.71
CA MET A 309 -17.72 -1.21 -6.24
C MET A 309 -19.04 -0.77 -5.58
N TRP A 310 -19.75 0.22 -6.15
CA TRP A 310 -21.04 0.68 -5.64
C TRP A 310 -22.12 -0.41 -5.57
N GLY A 311 -22.07 -1.39 -6.47
CA GLY A 311 -23.02 -2.51 -6.51
C GLY A 311 -22.57 -3.74 -5.73
N HIS A 312 -21.26 -3.86 -5.48
CA HIS A 312 -20.66 -5.04 -4.85
C HIS A 312 -20.29 -4.85 -3.37
N SER A 313 -20.03 -3.61 -2.95
CA SER A 313 -19.78 -3.25 -1.56
C SER A 313 -20.71 -2.11 -1.16
N LYS A 314 -21.42 -2.25 -0.04
CA LYS A 314 -22.34 -1.20 0.41
C LYS A 314 -21.58 -0.20 1.30
N PRO A 315 -21.71 1.12 1.10
CA PRO A 315 -21.04 2.12 1.95
C PRO A 315 -21.30 1.91 3.45
N ALA A 316 -22.55 1.65 3.82
CA ALA A 316 -22.96 1.41 5.21
C ALA A 316 -22.37 0.14 5.84
N ASP A 317 -21.90 -0.82 5.03
CA ASP A 317 -21.31 -2.06 5.51
C ASP A 317 -19.80 -1.96 5.73
N TYR A 318 -19.13 -0.94 5.18
CA TYR A 318 -17.67 -0.82 5.25
C TYR A 318 -17.14 -0.84 6.69
N LEU A 319 -17.81 -0.12 7.59
CA LEU A 319 -17.43 -0.06 9.01
C LEU A 319 -17.52 -1.40 9.74
N LYS A 320 -18.26 -2.38 9.20
CA LYS A 320 -18.42 -3.70 9.82
C LYS A 320 -17.16 -4.56 9.74
N PHE A 321 -16.23 -4.25 8.83
CA PHE A 321 -14.94 -4.95 8.70
C PHE A 321 -13.74 -4.03 8.76
N ARG A 322 -13.95 -2.70 8.59
CA ARG A 322 -12.89 -1.69 8.65
C ARG A 322 -12.01 -1.80 9.90
N SER A 323 -12.58 -2.16 11.05
CA SER A 323 -11.85 -2.35 12.30
C SER A 323 -10.65 -3.29 12.13
N PHE A 324 -10.79 -4.35 11.33
CA PHE A 324 -9.79 -5.41 11.14
C PHE A 324 -8.74 -5.13 10.09
N ILE A 325 -8.74 -3.96 9.45
CA ILE A 325 -7.75 -3.59 8.43
C ILE A 325 -6.92 -2.37 8.84
N PHE A 326 -7.10 -1.88 10.07
CA PHE A 326 -6.25 -0.85 10.65
C PHE A 326 -4.84 -1.36 10.94
N GLY A 327 -3.88 -0.45 10.79
CA GLY A 327 -2.51 -0.65 11.22
C GLY A 327 -2.33 -0.57 12.73
N THR A 328 -1.14 -0.93 13.18
CA THR A 328 -0.64 -0.64 14.53
C THR A 328 0.11 0.70 14.62
N GLY A 329 0.35 1.37 13.47
CA GLY A 329 0.95 2.69 13.35
C GLY A 329 0.14 3.62 12.42
N PRO A 330 0.71 4.78 12.00
CA PRO A 330 2.02 5.35 12.37
C PRO A 330 1.98 6.06 13.74
N ASP A 331 3.16 6.16 14.40
CA ASP A 331 3.54 6.78 15.70
C ASP A 331 2.47 7.00 16.80
N LYS A 332 2.93 6.89 18.05
CA LYS A 332 2.26 6.85 19.36
C LYS A 332 1.13 7.87 19.64
N ARG A 333 0.93 8.89 18.79
CA ARG A 333 -0.01 10.01 19.04
C ARG A 333 -1.16 10.11 18.04
N LEU A 334 -1.16 9.31 16.97
CA LEU A 334 -2.21 9.31 15.95
C LEU A 334 -3.10 8.08 16.07
N ASN A 335 -2.51 6.89 16.22
CA ASN A 335 -3.28 5.66 16.34
C ASN A 335 -3.73 5.38 17.79
N LYS A 336 -4.98 5.73 18.11
CA LYS A 336 -5.60 5.48 19.43
C LYS A 336 -5.76 3.99 19.78
N MET A 337 -5.75 3.10 18.79
CA MET A 337 -5.90 1.66 19.01
C MET A 337 -4.60 1.03 19.53
N PHE A 338 -3.45 1.58 19.14
CA PHE A 338 -2.13 1.10 19.54
C PHE A 338 -1.18 2.27 19.89
N PRO A 339 -1.49 3.06 20.92
CA PRO A 339 -0.72 4.26 21.27
C PRO A 339 0.73 3.95 21.67
N ASN A 340 1.02 2.71 22.04
CA ASN A 340 2.37 2.26 22.39
C ASN A 340 2.94 1.25 21.40
N GLY A 341 2.33 1.08 20.22
CA GLY A 341 2.70 0.02 19.28
C GLY A 341 2.29 -1.36 19.78
N VAL A 342 2.86 -2.41 19.19
CA VAL A 342 2.61 -3.80 19.59
C VAL A 342 3.93 -4.50 19.86
N TRP A 343 4.05 -5.21 20.98
CA TRP A 343 5.17 -6.09 21.31
C TRP A 343 5.04 -7.41 20.57
N TYR A 344 6.02 -7.74 19.73
CA TYR A 344 6.09 -9.00 19.00
C TYR A 344 7.02 -9.93 19.78
N GLU A 345 6.45 -10.79 20.63
CA GLU A 345 7.23 -11.67 21.50
C GLU A 345 8.17 -12.58 20.68
N GLY A 346 9.43 -12.69 21.13
CA GLY A 346 10.45 -13.49 20.44
C GLY A 346 10.95 -12.89 19.11
N VAL A 347 10.51 -11.68 18.74
CA VAL A 347 10.92 -11.00 17.51
C VAL A 347 11.61 -9.66 17.78
N SER A 348 11.08 -8.85 18.69
CA SER A 348 11.61 -7.52 19.01
C SER A 348 11.45 -7.20 20.50
N GLU A 349 12.49 -6.59 21.08
CA GLU A 349 12.46 -6.06 22.46
C GLU A 349 11.67 -4.74 22.55
N GLU A 350 11.49 -4.04 21.43
CA GLU A 350 10.76 -2.79 21.33
C GLU A 350 9.43 -2.98 20.59
N PRO A 351 8.37 -2.19 20.91
CA PRO A 351 7.13 -2.19 20.15
C PRO A 351 7.33 -1.84 18.69
N LEU A 352 6.61 -2.53 17.82
CA LEU A 352 6.62 -2.32 16.37
C LEU A 352 5.36 -1.57 15.91
N TYR A 353 5.52 -0.81 14.83
CA TYR A 353 4.48 0.01 14.21
C TYR A 353 4.39 -0.31 12.73
N PHE A 354 3.22 -0.75 12.30
CA PHE A 354 2.96 -1.05 10.90
C PHE A 354 1.73 -0.30 10.41
N ARG A 355 1.80 0.17 9.17
CA ARG A 355 0.61 0.69 8.48
C ARG A 355 -0.35 -0.46 8.23
N GLY A 356 -1.64 -0.14 8.27
CA GLY A 356 -2.68 -1.09 7.89
C GLY A 356 -2.82 -1.17 6.38
N GLU A 357 -3.82 -1.93 5.98
CA GLU A 357 -4.18 -2.07 4.58
C GLU A 357 -4.57 -0.71 3.99
N SER A 358 -4.10 -0.46 2.77
CA SER A 358 -4.50 0.71 1.99
C SER A 358 -4.38 0.43 0.51
N GLY A 359 -5.38 0.86 -0.26
CA GLY A 359 -5.29 0.92 -1.72
C GLY A 359 -4.12 1.77 -2.24
N ALA A 360 -3.50 2.62 -1.40
CA ALA A 360 -2.25 3.31 -1.75
C ALA A 360 -1.06 2.36 -1.96
N ASN A 361 -1.14 1.13 -1.44
CA ASN A 361 -0.15 0.07 -1.69
C ASN A 361 -0.32 -0.57 -3.07
N ASP A 362 -1.39 -0.31 -3.82
CA ASP A 362 -1.52 -0.76 -5.21
C ASP A 362 -0.46 -0.11 -6.14
N SER A 363 -0.21 -0.72 -7.30
CA SER A 363 0.81 -0.29 -8.27
C SER A 363 0.24 0.31 -9.57
N MET A 364 -1.05 0.15 -9.87
CA MET A 364 -1.64 0.53 -11.16
C MET A 364 -1.68 2.05 -11.40
N ILE A 365 -2.01 2.84 -10.39
CA ILE A 365 -2.01 4.30 -10.51
C ILE A 365 -0.59 4.87 -10.39
N PRO A 366 0.23 4.47 -9.40
CA PRO A 366 1.61 4.96 -9.29
C PRO A 366 2.47 4.70 -10.52
N VAL A 367 2.29 3.57 -11.22
CA VAL A 367 3.07 3.31 -12.44
C VAL A 367 2.69 4.25 -13.59
N GLY A 368 1.41 4.61 -13.72
CA GLY A 368 0.95 5.62 -14.69
C GLY A 368 1.40 7.02 -14.32
N ASP A 369 1.34 7.37 -13.03
CA ASP A 369 1.87 8.65 -12.53
C ASP A 369 3.36 8.80 -12.86
N ASN A 370 4.11 7.69 -12.78
CA ASN A 370 5.54 7.66 -13.08
C ASN A 370 5.81 7.77 -14.58
N LEU A 371 5.11 7.00 -15.44
CA LEU A 371 5.29 7.07 -16.90
C LEU A 371 4.94 8.46 -17.45
N LEU A 372 3.81 9.02 -17.00
CA LEU A 372 3.32 10.33 -17.44
C LEU A 372 4.00 11.49 -16.70
N GLU A 373 5.01 11.21 -15.87
CA GLU A 373 5.77 12.19 -15.08
C GLU A 373 4.90 13.09 -14.16
N ILE A 374 3.71 12.64 -13.77
CA ILE A 374 2.85 13.28 -12.76
C ILE A 374 3.57 13.30 -11.40
N THR A 375 4.32 12.24 -11.09
CA THR A 375 5.08 12.13 -9.84
C THR A 375 6.07 13.28 -9.65
N ALA A 376 6.67 13.80 -10.74
CA ALA A 376 7.57 14.96 -10.68
C ALA A 376 6.84 16.27 -10.28
N CYS A 377 5.52 16.30 -10.43
CA CYS A 377 4.66 17.43 -10.07
C CYS A 377 4.09 17.33 -8.64
N LEU A 378 4.40 16.27 -7.88
CA LEU A 378 3.95 16.14 -6.50
C LEU A 378 4.65 17.19 -5.60
N PRO A 379 3.92 17.82 -4.68
CA PRO A 379 4.51 18.78 -3.74
C PRO A 379 5.50 18.08 -2.81
N LYS A 380 6.62 18.74 -2.48
CA LYS A 380 7.58 18.23 -1.48
C LYS A 380 7.04 18.50 -0.06
N ASN A 381 6.17 17.62 0.43
CA ASN A 381 5.54 17.73 1.76
C ASN A 381 5.35 16.35 2.42
N GLU A 382 4.77 16.32 3.61
CA GLU A 382 4.53 15.09 4.38
C GLU A 382 3.60 14.10 3.66
N PHE A 383 2.65 14.56 2.84
CA PHE A 383 1.79 13.65 2.06
C PHE A 383 2.59 12.90 1.01
N THR A 384 3.57 13.55 0.37
CA THR A 384 4.49 12.87 -0.54
C THR A 384 5.41 11.89 0.21
N ALA A 385 5.85 12.24 1.42
CA ALA A 385 6.59 11.29 2.27
C ALA A 385 5.73 10.06 2.63
N ILE A 386 4.46 10.25 3.00
CA ILE A 386 3.49 9.17 3.26
C ILE A 386 3.27 8.31 2.01
N LEU A 387 3.11 8.92 0.84
CA LEU A 387 3.00 8.20 -0.44
C LEU A 387 4.23 7.34 -0.71
N ARG A 388 5.44 7.87 -0.45
CA ARG A 388 6.71 7.13 -0.60
C ARG A 388 6.82 6.00 0.41
N ASP A 389 6.38 6.21 1.65
CA ASP A 389 6.34 5.19 2.70
C ASP A 389 5.39 4.04 2.34
N PHE A 390 4.19 4.30 1.80
CA PHE A 390 3.28 3.26 1.29
C PHE A 390 3.93 2.38 0.21
N ARG A 391 4.93 2.89 -0.53
CA ARG A 391 5.63 2.09 -1.54
C ARG A 391 6.42 0.94 -0.91
N THR A 392 6.90 1.09 0.31
CA THR A 392 7.72 0.07 1.00
C THR A 392 6.98 -1.23 1.27
N TYR A 393 5.64 -1.18 1.34
CA TYR A 393 4.77 -2.34 1.61
C TYR A 393 4.47 -3.19 0.36
N ARG A 394 4.70 -2.68 -0.85
CA ARG A 394 4.51 -3.45 -2.08
C ARG A 394 5.49 -4.63 -2.16
N PRO A 395 5.15 -5.71 -2.88
CA PRO A 395 6.13 -6.75 -3.22
C PRO A 395 7.35 -6.13 -3.92
N LYS A 396 8.54 -6.64 -3.59
CA LYS A 396 9.81 -6.06 -4.09
C LYS A 396 9.84 -5.93 -5.61
N THR A 397 9.38 -6.95 -6.34
CA THR A 397 9.30 -6.95 -7.80
C THR A 397 8.45 -5.81 -8.35
N GLN A 398 7.34 -5.47 -7.67
CA GLN A 398 6.50 -4.34 -8.05
C GLN A 398 7.16 -2.99 -7.72
N ARG A 399 7.81 -2.88 -6.56
CA ARG A 399 8.56 -1.66 -6.18
C ARG A 399 9.64 -1.34 -7.19
N ASP A 400 10.49 -2.33 -7.47
CA ASP A 400 11.61 -2.19 -8.40
C ASP A 400 11.10 -1.78 -9.79
N TYR A 401 9.99 -2.35 -10.27
CA TYR A 401 9.42 -2.02 -11.57
C TYR A 401 8.86 -0.60 -11.61
N VAL A 402 8.06 -0.21 -10.61
CA VAL A 402 7.48 1.14 -10.52
C VAL A 402 8.58 2.20 -10.43
N GLU A 403 9.65 1.95 -9.67
CA GLU A 403 10.83 2.81 -9.58
C GLU A 403 11.61 2.87 -10.91
N SER A 404 11.77 1.73 -11.59
CA SER A 404 12.39 1.66 -12.91
C SER A 404 11.61 2.44 -13.97
N VAL A 405 10.27 2.40 -13.95
CA VAL A 405 9.43 3.23 -14.83
C VAL A 405 9.64 4.72 -14.55
N GLU A 406 9.71 5.14 -13.28
CA GLU A 406 9.97 6.53 -12.90
C GLU A 406 11.31 7.02 -13.46
N ALA A 407 12.37 6.24 -13.26
CA ALA A 407 13.72 6.56 -13.70
C ALA A 407 13.81 6.63 -15.23
N ARG A 408 13.26 5.64 -15.94
CA ARG A 408 13.28 5.60 -17.42
C ARG A 408 12.42 6.70 -18.03
N ALA A 409 11.23 6.95 -17.51
CA ALA A 409 10.36 8.02 -18.02
C ALA A 409 11.02 9.39 -17.91
N THR A 410 11.65 9.67 -16.76
CA THR A 410 12.42 10.90 -16.54
C THR A 410 13.64 10.97 -17.48
N ALA A 411 14.40 9.87 -17.61
CA ALA A 411 15.59 9.84 -18.46
C ALA A 411 15.27 10.02 -19.95
N TYR A 412 14.12 9.54 -20.41
CA TYR A 412 13.67 9.66 -21.80
C TYR A 412 12.83 10.92 -22.05
N GLU A 413 12.56 11.73 -21.02
CA GLU A 413 11.68 12.90 -21.09
C GLU A 413 10.32 12.58 -21.76
N VAL A 414 9.66 11.48 -21.35
CA VAL A 414 8.42 10.95 -21.94
C VAL A 414 7.35 12.04 -22.09
N LYS A 415 7.17 12.86 -21.06
CA LYS A 415 6.18 13.95 -21.08
C LYS A 415 6.53 14.97 -22.16
N LYS A 416 7.79 15.40 -22.23
CA LYS A 416 8.27 16.34 -23.27
C LYS A 416 8.13 15.76 -24.67
N PHE A 417 8.39 14.46 -24.83
CA PHE A 417 8.16 13.76 -26.08
C PHE A 417 6.68 13.85 -26.47
N ALA A 418 5.74 13.60 -25.54
CA ALA A 418 4.31 13.78 -25.79
C ALA A 418 3.95 15.23 -26.16
N GLU A 419 4.47 16.22 -25.43
CA GLU A 419 4.22 17.65 -25.63
C GLU A 419 4.66 18.19 -27.01
N SER A 420 5.62 17.53 -27.65
CA SER A 420 6.14 17.93 -28.97
C SER A 420 5.21 17.63 -30.16
N ASP A 421 4.17 16.81 -29.97
CA ASP A 421 3.23 16.41 -31.02
C ASP A 421 1.76 16.57 -30.55
N PRO A 422 0.86 17.19 -31.35
CA PRO A 422 -0.52 17.41 -30.92
C PRO A 422 -1.30 16.11 -30.61
N THR A 423 -1.12 15.06 -31.41
CA THR A 423 -1.81 13.77 -31.21
C THR A 423 -1.28 13.06 -29.98
N SER A 424 0.05 13.02 -29.78
CA SER A 424 0.64 12.47 -28.56
C SER A 424 0.21 13.23 -27.30
N LEU A 425 0.17 14.56 -27.35
CA LEU A 425 -0.28 15.38 -26.22
C LEU A 425 -1.76 15.12 -25.90
N ALA A 426 -2.60 14.94 -26.92
CA ALA A 426 -4.01 14.59 -26.76
C ALA A 426 -4.17 13.21 -26.08
N LEU A 427 -3.42 12.19 -26.50
CA LEU A 427 -3.40 10.87 -25.86
C LEU A 427 -2.83 10.92 -24.44
N TYR A 428 -1.81 11.74 -24.19
CA TYR A 428 -1.30 12.01 -22.85
C TYR A 428 -2.40 12.58 -21.96
N ILE A 429 -3.15 13.58 -22.43
CA ILE A 429 -4.28 14.19 -21.71
C ILE A 429 -5.34 13.13 -21.35
N LEU A 430 -5.72 12.28 -22.30
CA LEU A 430 -6.69 11.20 -22.07
C LEU A 430 -6.23 10.25 -20.95
N ASN A 431 -4.96 9.87 -20.93
CA ASN A 431 -4.40 9.00 -19.89
C ASN A 431 -4.32 9.70 -18.52
N VAL A 432 -3.91 10.97 -18.47
CA VAL A 432 -3.93 11.75 -17.22
C VAL A 432 -5.37 11.93 -16.72
N ASP A 433 -6.36 12.09 -17.61
CA ASP A 433 -7.77 12.15 -17.24
C ASP A 433 -8.28 10.83 -16.66
N GLN A 434 -7.84 9.68 -17.17
CA GLN A 434 -8.20 8.39 -16.57
C GLN A 434 -7.64 8.23 -15.14
N ILE A 435 -6.44 8.76 -14.87
CA ILE A 435 -5.88 8.80 -13.50
C ILE A 435 -6.68 9.79 -12.62
N ARG A 436 -7.06 10.96 -13.17
CA ARG A 436 -7.94 11.91 -12.47
C ARG A 436 -9.27 11.25 -12.11
N GLU A 437 -9.88 10.54 -13.06
CA GLU A 437 -11.16 9.86 -12.90
C GLU A 437 -11.10 8.81 -11.79
N PHE A 438 -10.02 8.01 -11.75
CA PHE A 438 -9.77 7.06 -10.68
C PHE A 438 -9.69 7.76 -9.32
N ARG A 439 -8.86 8.81 -9.21
CA ARG A 439 -8.65 9.56 -7.95
C ARG A 439 -9.91 10.28 -7.49
N ASP A 440 -10.69 10.85 -8.41
CA ASP A 440 -11.99 11.47 -8.11
C ASP A 440 -13.01 10.44 -7.62
N ARG A 441 -13.09 9.27 -8.26
CA ARG A 441 -13.94 8.18 -7.81
C ARG A 441 -13.51 7.66 -6.43
N HIS A 442 -12.21 7.51 -6.20
CA HIS A 442 -11.68 7.13 -4.89
C HIS A 442 -12.04 8.15 -3.79
N TRP A 443 -11.97 9.44 -4.11
CA TRP A 443 -12.41 10.49 -3.21
C TRP A 443 -13.92 10.41 -2.91
N LYS A 444 -14.75 10.15 -3.92
CA LYS A 444 -16.19 9.90 -3.74
C LYS A 444 -16.46 8.68 -2.86
N PHE A 445 -15.76 7.57 -3.06
CA PHE A 445 -15.84 6.41 -2.17
C PHE A 445 -15.46 6.79 -0.74
N THR A 446 -14.36 7.49 -0.55
CA THR A 446 -13.88 7.89 0.79
C THR A 446 -14.93 8.71 1.53
N LYS A 447 -15.62 9.62 0.83
CA LYS A 447 -16.72 10.39 1.41
C LYS A 447 -17.87 9.48 1.85
N SER A 448 -18.39 8.66 0.95
CA SER A 448 -19.56 7.83 1.21
C SER A 448 -19.31 6.66 2.16
N TYR A 449 -18.14 6.02 2.10
CA TYR A 449 -17.83 4.83 2.89
C TYR A 449 -17.25 5.17 4.27
N ILE A 450 -16.69 6.38 4.45
CA ILE A 450 -15.98 6.75 5.67
C ILE A 450 -16.52 8.06 6.26
N LEU A 451 -16.39 9.17 5.55
CA LEU A 451 -16.66 10.50 6.15
C LEU A 451 -18.14 10.74 6.48
N GLU A 452 -19.06 10.06 5.79
CA GLU A 452 -20.50 10.08 6.09
C GLU A 452 -20.87 9.21 7.32
N HIS A 453 -19.98 8.31 7.75
CA HIS A 453 -20.29 7.31 8.78
C HIS A 453 -19.42 7.38 10.03
N THR A 454 -18.29 8.10 10.00
CA THR A 454 -17.42 8.25 11.19
C THR A 454 -16.67 9.58 11.18
N THR A 455 -16.46 10.13 12.38
CA THR A 455 -15.61 11.29 12.63
C THR A 455 -14.14 10.92 12.87
N TYR A 456 -13.80 9.62 12.88
CA TYR A 456 -12.43 9.15 13.04
C TYR A 456 -11.60 9.48 11.79
N GLY A 457 -10.81 10.54 11.87
CA GLY A 457 -10.13 11.18 10.74
C GLY A 457 -8.91 10.45 10.15
N ILE A 458 -8.58 9.26 10.65
CA ILE A 458 -7.41 8.47 10.21
C ILE A 458 -7.86 7.30 9.34
N ALA A 459 -7.18 7.12 8.21
CA ALA A 459 -7.37 6.00 7.29
C ALA A 459 -6.76 4.71 7.87
N THR A 460 -7.10 3.56 7.31
CA THR A 460 -6.60 2.24 7.73
C THR A 460 -5.07 2.13 7.62
N GLY A 461 -4.50 2.68 6.54
CA GLY A 461 -3.06 2.85 6.35
C GLY A 461 -2.42 4.01 7.14
N GLY A 462 -3.20 4.75 7.93
CA GLY A 462 -2.71 5.76 8.85
C GLY A 462 -2.51 7.18 8.28
N SER A 463 -2.99 7.46 7.07
CA SER A 463 -2.97 8.81 6.50
C SER A 463 -4.16 9.67 6.96
N PRO A 464 -4.02 11.01 7.04
CA PRO A 464 -5.15 11.90 7.28
C PRO A 464 -6.12 11.88 6.09
N ILE A 465 -7.34 11.40 6.31
CA ILE A 465 -8.31 11.10 5.23
C ILE A 465 -8.67 12.36 4.43
N ALA A 466 -8.92 13.47 5.13
CA ALA A 466 -9.52 14.68 4.56
C ALA A 466 -8.58 15.47 3.64
N THR A 467 -7.27 15.22 3.67
CA THR A 467 -6.28 16.04 2.95
C THR A 467 -5.41 15.24 1.99
N TYR A 468 -5.14 13.97 2.31
CA TYR A 468 -4.23 13.16 1.50
C TYR A 468 -4.76 12.90 0.08
N LEU A 469 -5.99 12.39 -0.07
CA LEU A 469 -6.57 12.11 -1.38
C LEU A 469 -6.86 13.39 -2.18
N PRO A 470 -7.42 14.46 -1.60
CA PRO A 470 -7.60 15.71 -2.31
C PRO A 470 -6.29 16.32 -2.81
N SER A 471 -5.21 16.30 -2.02
CA SER A 471 -3.90 16.79 -2.47
C SER A 471 -3.42 16.07 -3.72
N ASN A 472 -3.60 14.75 -3.77
CA ASN A 472 -3.26 13.94 -4.94
C ASN A 472 -4.15 14.27 -6.16
N LEU A 473 -5.44 14.48 -5.96
CA LEU A 473 -6.35 14.86 -7.04
C LEU A 473 -6.02 16.26 -7.59
N THR A 474 -5.71 17.22 -6.73
CA THR A 474 -5.27 18.57 -7.12
C THR A 474 -4.02 18.54 -8.00
N THR A 475 -3.00 17.74 -7.67
CA THR A 475 -1.80 17.60 -8.51
C THR A 475 -2.17 17.17 -9.93
N VAL A 476 -3.03 16.17 -10.09
CA VAL A 476 -3.42 15.66 -11.42
C VAL A 476 -4.25 16.69 -12.19
N LEU A 477 -5.16 17.40 -11.52
CA LEU A 477 -5.94 18.49 -12.11
C LEU A 477 -5.03 19.63 -12.62
N ASN A 478 -3.97 19.97 -11.88
CA ASN A 478 -3.00 20.97 -12.30
C ASN A 478 -2.18 20.50 -13.52
N VAL A 479 -1.78 19.22 -13.57
CA VAL A 479 -1.10 18.64 -14.74
C VAL A 479 -2.00 18.71 -15.98
N LEU A 480 -3.29 18.36 -15.86
CA LEU A 480 -4.26 18.50 -16.94
C LEU A 480 -4.40 19.95 -17.40
N GLY A 481 -4.54 20.89 -16.45
CA GLY A 481 -4.64 22.32 -16.76
C GLY A 481 -3.43 22.84 -17.55
N GLY A 482 -2.22 22.38 -17.21
CA GLY A 482 -0.99 22.69 -17.94
C GLY A 482 -1.00 22.11 -19.37
N ALA A 483 -1.35 20.83 -19.51
CA ALA A 483 -1.41 20.14 -20.80
C ALA A 483 -2.45 20.77 -21.75
N TYR A 484 -3.63 21.17 -21.24
CA TYR A 484 -4.66 21.85 -22.02
C TYR A 484 -4.24 23.22 -22.54
N LYS A 485 -3.50 23.99 -21.73
CA LYS A 485 -2.93 25.28 -22.16
C LYS A 485 -1.94 25.08 -23.31
N LEU A 486 -1.14 24.02 -23.24
CA LEU A 486 -0.16 23.70 -24.29
C LEU A 486 -0.80 23.16 -25.57
N LEU A 487 -1.84 22.33 -25.44
CA LEU A 487 -2.61 21.83 -26.58
C LEU A 487 -3.30 22.99 -27.33
N GLY A 488 -3.78 24.00 -26.60
CA GLY A 488 -4.37 25.21 -27.17
C GLY A 488 -5.45 24.92 -28.20
N ASN A 489 -5.40 25.62 -29.34
CA ASN A 489 -6.29 25.42 -30.49
C ASN A 489 -5.60 24.66 -31.64
N ARG A 490 -4.62 23.78 -31.35
CA ARG A 490 -3.90 23.05 -32.41
C ARG A 490 -4.90 22.26 -33.27
N THR A 491 -4.85 22.44 -34.59
CA THR A 491 -5.94 22.07 -35.52
C THR A 491 -5.78 20.71 -36.21
N LYS A 492 -4.75 19.93 -35.89
CA LYS A 492 -4.53 18.59 -36.45
C LYS A 492 -4.23 17.61 -35.33
N ILE A 493 -5.28 17.06 -34.75
CA ILE A 493 -5.22 15.92 -33.83
C ILE A 493 -5.85 14.75 -34.59
N ASP A 494 -5.04 13.74 -34.88
CA ASP A 494 -5.47 12.55 -35.62
C ASP A 494 -5.94 11.49 -34.62
N LEU A 495 -7.16 11.66 -34.10
CA LEU A 495 -7.81 10.76 -33.16
C LEU A 495 -9.30 10.61 -33.50
N PRO A 496 -9.95 9.51 -33.09
CA PRO A 496 -11.40 9.35 -33.26
C PRO A 496 -12.21 10.48 -32.63
N ASP A 497 -13.36 10.83 -33.22
CA ASP A 497 -14.25 11.89 -32.70
C ASP A 497 -14.64 11.68 -31.23
N SER A 498 -14.82 10.43 -30.80
CA SER A 498 -15.11 10.07 -29.41
C SER A 498 -13.99 10.49 -28.45
N TYR A 499 -12.74 10.47 -28.90
CA TYR A 499 -11.59 10.87 -28.09
C TYR A 499 -11.50 12.38 -28.01
N LEU A 500 -11.74 13.09 -29.12
CA LEU A 500 -11.82 14.55 -29.14
C LEU A 500 -12.95 15.05 -28.22
N GLN A 501 -14.09 14.39 -28.23
CA GLN A 501 -15.18 14.68 -27.31
C GLN A 501 -14.76 14.45 -25.84
N ALA A 502 -14.12 13.32 -25.53
CA ALA A 502 -13.66 13.03 -24.17
C ALA A 502 -12.64 14.08 -23.65
N ILE A 503 -11.75 14.56 -24.51
CA ILE A 503 -10.79 15.64 -24.21
C ILE A 503 -11.53 16.93 -23.87
N GLU A 504 -12.51 17.35 -24.68
CA GLU A 504 -13.25 18.58 -24.43
C GLU A 504 -14.16 18.48 -23.20
N GLU A 505 -14.78 17.33 -22.97
CA GLU A 505 -15.52 17.06 -21.73
C GLU A 505 -14.62 17.12 -20.49
N CYS A 506 -13.41 16.58 -20.56
CA CYS A 506 -12.45 16.69 -19.47
C CYS A 506 -12.00 18.14 -19.28
N ARG A 507 -11.66 18.87 -20.36
CA ARG A 507 -11.28 20.29 -20.32
C ARG A 507 -12.33 21.13 -19.60
N ALA A 508 -13.62 20.91 -19.89
CA ALA A 508 -14.72 21.61 -19.26
C ALA A 508 -14.86 21.31 -17.75
N LYS A 509 -14.41 20.14 -17.29
CA LYS A 509 -14.53 19.69 -15.88
C LYS A 509 -13.38 20.18 -14.99
N VAL A 510 -12.15 20.34 -15.51
CA VAL A 510 -10.95 20.58 -14.68
C VAL A 510 -11.09 21.80 -13.77
N GLY A 511 -11.39 22.99 -14.33
CA GLY A 511 -11.51 24.22 -13.56
C GLY A 511 -12.60 24.16 -12.49
N PRO A 512 -13.85 23.81 -12.86
CA PRO A 512 -14.93 23.62 -11.88
C PRO A 512 -14.60 22.58 -10.80
N GLN A 513 -13.92 21.48 -11.15
CA GLN A 513 -13.58 20.43 -10.20
C GLN A 513 -12.53 20.89 -9.18
N ILE A 514 -11.53 21.70 -9.57
CA ILE A 514 -10.57 22.31 -8.63
C ILE A 514 -11.32 23.14 -7.58
N ILE A 515 -12.17 24.07 -8.03
CA ILE A 515 -12.93 24.97 -7.14
C ILE A 515 -13.84 24.17 -6.20
N ALA A 516 -14.54 23.15 -6.73
CA ALA A 516 -15.41 22.30 -5.95
C ALA A 516 -14.63 21.52 -4.88
N LEU A 517 -13.47 20.97 -5.24
CA LEU A 517 -12.61 20.21 -4.34
C LEU A 517 -12.04 21.10 -3.23
N GLU A 518 -11.54 22.30 -3.56
CA GLU A 518 -11.04 23.26 -2.56
C GLU A 518 -12.11 23.65 -1.55
N ARG A 519 -13.31 23.99 -2.02
CA ARG A 519 -14.44 24.33 -1.16
C ARG A 519 -14.86 23.15 -0.28
N GLU A 520 -14.88 21.95 -0.84
CA GLU A 520 -15.26 20.73 -0.13
C GLU A 520 -14.25 20.40 0.98
N VAL A 521 -12.95 20.44 0.67
CA VAL A 521 -11.87 20.20 1.64
C VAL A 521 -11.94 21.23 2.76
N ALA A 522 -12.06 22.53 2.44
CA ALA A 522 -12.19 23.59 3.43
C ALA A 522 -13.39 23.35 4.37
N GLY A 523 -14.53 22.91 3.82
CA GLY A 523 -15.72 22.58 4.60
C GLY A 523 -15.53 21.37 5.53
N ILE A 524 -14.87 20.30 5.05
CA ILE A 524 -14.57 19.12 5.87
C ILE A 524 -13.63 19.48 7.01
N VAL A 525 -12.56 20.21 6.69
CA VAL A 525 -11.54 20.66 7.64
C VAL A 525 -12.17 21.53 8.72
N ALA A 526 -12.98 22.52 8.36
CA ALA A 526 -13.65 23.40 9.32
C ALA A 526 -14.56 22.62 10.28
N ARG A 527 -15.30 21.61 9.79
CA ARG A 527 -16.14 20.74 10.63
C ARG A 527 -15.32 19.88 11.59
N GLN A 528 -14.20 19.33 11.11
CA GLN A 528 -13.29 18.56 11.94
C GLN A 528 -12.69 19.43 13.04
N THR A 529 -12.26 20.65 12.72
CA THR A 529 -11.70 21.60 13.70
C THR A 529 -12.74 22.08 14.72
N ALA A 530 -14.01 22.23 14.33
CA ALA A 530 -15.07 22.65 15.25
C ALA A 530 -15.45 21.57 16.28
N THR A 531 -15.14 20.29 16.02
CA THR A 531 -15.35 19.18 16.96
C THR A 531 -14.15 18.92 17.90
N GLU A 532 -13.09 19.75 17.81
CA GLU A 532 -11.85 19.62 18.59
C GLU A 532 -11.96 20.28 19.98
N THR A 533 -12.43 19.54 20.99
CA THR A 533 -12.30 19.93 22.41
C THR A 533 -11.21 19.16 23.16
N SER A 534 -10.30 18.45 22.46
CA SER A 534 -9.25 17.63 23.07
C SER A 534 -7.82 17.96 22.60
N PRO A 535 -6.82 18.01 23.52
CA PRO A 535 -5.44 18.44 23.23
C PRO A 535 -4.66 17.57 22.23
N THR A 536 -5.12 16.36 21.91
CA THR A 536 -4.49 15.48 20.91
C THR A 536 -4.77 15.95 19.47
N GLN A 537 -5.83 16.72 19.25
CA GLN A 537 -6.31 17.11 17.90
C GLN A 537 -5.70 18.43 17.38
N SER A 538 -5.09 19.23 18.25
CA SER A 538 -4.41 20.50 17.91
C SER A 538 -3.30 20.38 16.84
N LYS A 539 -2.81 19.17 16.53
CA LYS A 539 -1.76 18.93 15.51
C LYS A 539 -2.28 18.47 14.15
N ILE A 540 -3.51 17.94 14.07
CA ILE A 540 -4.18 17.77 12.77
C ILE A 540 -4.33 19.17 12.16
N LYS A 541 -4.72 20.16 12.97
CA LYS A 541 -4.69 21.57 12.62
C LYS A 541 -3.31 22.04 12.12
N SER A 542 -2.18 21.67 12.74
CA SER A 542 -0.85 22.10 12.23
C SER A 542 -0.46 21.46 10.89
N LEU A 543 -0.95 20.24 10.60
CA LEU A 543 -0.79 19.61 9.27
C LEU A 543 -1.68 20.27 8.22
N LEU A 544 -2.86 20.74 8.64
CA LEU A 544 -3.83 21.47 7.84
C LEU A 544 -3.40 22.93 7.57
N ASP A 545 -2.78 23.59 8.53
CA ASP A 545 -2.26 24.96 8.40
C ASP A 545 -1.04 25.00 7.46
N GLY A 546 -0.37 23.86 7.23
CA GLY A 546 0.63 23.70 6.17
C GLY A 546 0.05 23.52 4.77
N TYR A 547 -1.28 23.38 4.64
CA TYR A 547 -2.02 23.22 3.38
C TYR A 547 -2.61 24.54 2.88
N THR A 548 -2.88 25.51 3.75
CA THR A 548 -3.19 26.88 3.30
C THR A 548 -1.92 27.44 2.67
N GLY A 549 -1.93 27.57 1.35
CA GLY A 549 -0.82 28.06 0.53
C GLY A 549 -0.48 29.52 0.78
N ASP A 550 -0.17 29.87 2.03
CA ASP A 550 0.50 31.12 2.34
C ASP A 550 1.90 31.04 1.73
N GLU A 551 2.06 31.73 0.61
CA GLU A 551 3.36 32.16 0.12
C GLU A 551 4.06 32.89 1.27
N LYS A 552 4.87 32.17 2.05
CA LYS A 552 5.87 32.83 2.88
C LYS A 552 6.77 33.59 1.91
N PRO A 553 6.86 34.92 1.98
CA PRO A 553 7.76 35.66 1.12
C PRO A 553 9.16 35.11 1.36
N LEU A 554 9.81 34.66 0.27
CA LEU A 554 11.18 34.21 0.25
C LEU A 554 12.08 35.30 0.83
N GLN A 555 12.40 35.22 2.12
CA GLN A 555 13.54 35.94 2.66
C GLN A 555 14.78 35.34 2.02
N ARG A 556 15.46 36.13 1.18
CA ARG A 556 16.78 35.80 0.61
C ARG A 556 17.78 35.58 1.76
N GLY A 557 17.95 34.32 2.15
CA GLY A 557 19.11 33.87 2.90
C GLY A 557 20.33 33.85 1.98
N ARG A 558 21.50 34.19 2.54
CA ARG A 558 22.79 34.20 1.84
C ARG A 558 23.07 32.85 1.18
N VAL A 559 23.36 32.88 -0.11
CA VAL A 559 23.88 31.76 -0.89
C VAL A 559 25.26 31.39 -0.33
N GLY A 560 25.36 30.20 0.26
CA GLY A 560 26.63 29.52 0.52
C GLY A 560 27.02 28.72 -0.71
N CYS A 561 28.32 28.74 -1.05
CA CYS A 561 28.87 28.08 -2.21
C CYS A 561 29.15 26.60 -1.91
N ASP A 562 28.22 25.72 -2.27
CA ASP A 562 28.47 24.29 -2.43
C ASP A 562 27.53 23.73 -3.49
N GLY A 563 27.90 23.97 -4.75
CA GLY A 563 27.15 23.51 -5.91
C GLY A 563 27.07 21.98 -5.96
N VAL A 564 25.86 21.46 -5.77
CA VAL A 564 25.34 20.22 -6.36
C VAL A 564 23.82 20.41 -6.47
N GLY A 565 23.31 20.41 -7.70
CA GLY A 565 21.92 20.74 -8.05
C GLY A 565 20.91 19.64 -7.82
#